data_AF-A0A1B6D2T1-F1
#
_entry.id   AF-A0A1B6D2T1-F1
#
_cell.length_a   1.000
_cell.length_b   1.000
_cell.length_c   1.000
_cell.angle_alpha   90.00
_cell.angle_beta   90.00
_cell.angle_gamma   90.00
#
_symmetry.space_group_name_H-M   'P 1'
#
loop_
_entity.id
_entity.type
_entity.pdbx_description
1 polymer ?
#
loop_
_entity_poly.entity_id
_entity_poly.type
_entity_poly.pdbx_seq_one_letter_code
_entity_poly.pdbx_strand_id
1 'polypeptide(L)'
;MFAEVDVFISNYTLVDPEVYQLWVDGCSSSEAVSALHQHGVTQNTGATLELVASDVLDHYRTYSLLERLLHNPLKLAEQLAFQIEPQTRQLLIEKYYEFNDDVIRELLGKKLSSRHRKDLDEVSDKTGISLKSCRRQFDNVKRVFKTVEEMQGSVVQNIRNFFLLPEELAKRYGAVVFIACMRFETSKRKLQHLTFSDFYHCALSIMESWTYPESSPDFDDTDLDREFLLDLRELRLLIEKEKEHKHLCLT
;
A
#
# COMPACT_ATOMS: atom_id res chain seq x y z
N MET A 1 23.76 -15.31 -41.11
CA MET A 1 24.14 -14.17 -40.27
C MET A 1 23.71 -14.54 -38.86
N PHE A 2 24.61 -15.12 -38.07
CA PHE A 2 24.32 -15.38 -36.66
C PHE A 2 24.33 -14.03 -35.96
N ALA A 3 23.23 -13.68 -35.29
CA ALA A 3 23.21 -12.52 -34.42
C ALA A 3 24.26 -12.79 -33.33
N GLU A 4 25.32 -11.99 -33.30
CA GLU A 4 26.20 -11.91 -32.14
C GLU A 4 25.32 -11.49 -30.95
N VAL A 5 25.06 -12.44 -30.06
CA VAL A 5 24.48 -12.14 -28.76
C VAL A 5 25.64 -11.60 -27.93
N ASP A 6 25.71 -10.28 -27.78
CA ASP A 6 26.57 -9.65 -26.79
C ASP A 6 26.03 -10.01 -25.40
N VAL A 7 26.64 -11.03 -24.78
CA VAL A 7 26.33 -11.43 -23.41
C VAL A 7 27.13 -10.54 -22.47
N PHE A 8 26.49 -9.50 -21.96
CA PHE A 8 27.05 -8.71 -20.85
C PHE A 8 26.75 -9.41 -19.52
N ILE A 9 27.78 -10.00 -18.92
CA ILE A 9 27.72 -10.48 -17.54
C ILE A 9 28.04 -9.27 -16.64
N SER A 10 27.02 -8.54 -16.21
CA SER A 10 27.17 -7.63 -15.08
C SER A 10 27.12 -8.43 -13.78
N ASN A 11 27.66 -7.86 -12.72
CA ASN A 11 27.33 -8.29 -11.37
C ASN A 11 25.80 -8.24 -11.16
N TYR A 12 25.25 -9.25 -10.50
CA TYR A 12 23.88 -9.19 -9.99
C TYR A 12 23.74 -7.96 -9.08
N THR A 13 22.61 -7.27 -9.17
CA THR A 13 22.28 -6.22 -8.21
C THR A 13 21.99 -6.89 -6.88
N LEU A 14 22.95 -6.82 -5.97
CA LEU A 14 22.80 -7.33 -4.61
C LEU A 14 21.91 -6.37 -3.82
N VAL A 15 20.96 -6.94 -3.09
CA VAL A 15 20.05 -6.21 -2.21
C VAL A 15 20.12 -6.90 -0.86
N ASP A 16 20.68 -6.19 0.12
CA ASP A 16 20.54 -6.58 1.51
C ASP A 16 19.11 -6.27 2.01
N PRO A 17 18.31 -7.27 2.41
CA PRO A 17 16.93 -7.04 2.86
C PRO A 17 16.80 -6.16 4.10
N GLU A 18 17.77 -6.22 5.03
CA GLU A 18 17.75 -5.44 6.27
C GLU A 18 18.08 -3.98 5.98
N VAL A 19 19.12 -3.73 5.18
CA VAL A 19 19.47 -2.37 4.73
C VAL A 19 18.34 -1.77 3.90
N TYR A 20 17.69 -2.57 3.04
CA TYR A 20 16.54 -2.13 2.27
C TYR A 20 15.36 -1.75 3.15
N GLN A 21 15.04 -2.55 4.17
CA GLN A 21 13.97 -2.25 5.12
C GLN A 21 14.23 -0.92 5.85
N LEU A 22 15.45 -0.69 6.34
CA LEU A 22 15.84 0.58 6.98
C LEU A 22 15.68 1.78 6.02
N TRP A 23 16.02 1.60 4.75
CA TRP A 23 15.82 2.65 3.73
C TRP A 23 14.33 2.93 3.47
N VAL A 24 13.50 1.89 3.37
CA VAL A 24 12.03 1.95 3.21
C VAL A 24 11.36 2.62 4.41
N ASP A 25 11.86 2.35 5.62
CA ASP A 25 11.42 2.95 6.88
C ASP A 25 11.85 4.41 7.03
N GLY A 26 12.70 4.88 6.11
CA GLY A 26 13.09 6.27 5.97
C GLY A 26 14.31 6.68 6.78
N CYS A 27 15.05 5.73 7.35
CA CYS A 27 16.33 5.98 8.00
C CYS A 27 17.34 6.58 7.01
N SER A 28 18.14 7.53 7.47
CA SER A 28 19.37 7.98 6.81
C SER A 28 20.43 6.86 6.82
N SER A 29 21.46 6.99 5.99
CA SER A 29 22.56 6.03 5.96
C SER A 29 23.26 5.92 7.32
N SER A 30 23.43 7.04 8.03
CA SER A 30 24.05 7.04 9.37
C SER A 30 23.19 6.34 10.43
N GLU A 31 21.86 6.50 10.36
CA GLU A 31 20.93 5.81 11.27
C GLU A 31 20.92 4.31 10.97
N ALA A 32 20.93 3.93 9.69
CA ALA A 32 20.99 2.52 9.29
C ALA A 32 22.29 1.84 9.76
N VAL A 33 23.44 2.49 9.60
CA VAL A 33 24.73 1.99 10.13
C VAL A 33 24.67 1.80 11.65
N SER A 34 24.05 2.75 12.36
CA SER A 34 23.90 2.67 13.81
C SER A 34 23.01 1.50 14.22
N ALA A 35 21.90 1.27 13.49
CA ALA A 35 21.00 0.14 13.72
C ALA A 35 21.70 -1.20 13.46
N LEU A 36 22.38 -1.36 12.32
CA LEU A 36 23.12 -2.58 12.00
C LEU A 36 24.24 -2.88 13.00
N HIS A 37 24.92 -1.84 13.49
CA HIS A 37 25.91 -1.98 14.56
C HIS A 37 25.28 -2.47 15.87
N GLN A 38 24.10 -1.96 16.25
CA GLN A 38 23.35 -2.45 17.41
C GLN A 38 22.88 -3.90 17.24
N HIS A 39 22.56 -4.32 16.00
CA HIS A 39 22.21 -5.70 15.67
C HIS A 39 23.42 -6.64 15.56
N GLY A 40 24.63 -6.13 15.76
CA GLY A 40 25.84 -6.93 15.87
C GLY A 40 26.52 -7.26 14.54
N VAL A 41 26.28 -6.47 13.48
CA VAL A 41 26.82 -6.77 12.14
C VAL A 41 28.35 -6.88 12.12
N THR A 42 29.06 -6.08 12.91
CA THR A 42 30.52 -6.08 12.95
C THR A 42 31.07 -7.32 13.66
N GLN A 43 30.38 -7.81 14.69
CA GLN A 43 30.72 -9.06 15.37
C GLN A 43 30.43 -10.28 14.47
N ASN A 44 29.33 -10.24 13.72
CA ASN A 44 28.90 -11.35 12.87
C ASN A 44 29.77 -11.50 11.63
N THR A 45 30.19 -10.39 11.02
CA THR A 45 30.95 -10.39 9.76
C THR A 45 32.46 -10.25 9.96
N GLY A 46 32.90 -9.75 11.12
CA GLY A 46 34.29 -9.34 11.35
C GLY A 46 34.69 -8.05 10.61
N ALA A 47 33.76 -7.37 9.95
CA ALA A 47 34.02 -6.12 9.23
C ALA A 47 34.14 -4.93 10.19
N THR A 48 34.93 -3.93 9.80
CA THR A 48 35.00 -2.65 10.52
C THR A 48 33.72 -1.85 10.30
N LEU A 49 33.38 -0.99 11.27
CA LEU A 49 32.20 -0.13 11.14
C LEU A 49 32.29 0.83 9.94
N GLU A 50 33.50 1.24 9.55
CA GLU A 50 33.75 2.06 8.36
C GLU A 50 33.40 1.32 7.06
N LEU A 51 33.73 0.02 6.97
CA LEU A 51 33.36 -0.79 5.81
C LEU A 51 31.84 -0.98 5.72
N VAL A 52 31.19 -1.24 6.86
CA VAL A 52 29.71 -1.29 6.94
C VAL A 52 29.10 0.04 6.48
N ALA A 53 29.65 1.17 6.92
CA ALA A 53 29.16 2.48 6.52
C ALA A 53 29.30 2.75 5.01
N SER A 54 30.42 2.33 4.42
CA SER A 54 30.61 2.42 2.97
C SER A 54 29.61 1.53 2.22
N ASP A 55 29.41 0.29 2.67
CA ASP A 55 28.50 -0.67 2.04
C ASP A 55 27.04 -0.20 2.10
N VAL A 56 26.59 0.28 3.26
CA VAL A 56 25.24 0.87 3.42
C VAL A 56 25.05 2.06 2.49
N LEU A 57 26.08 2.91 2.34
CA LEU A 57 25.99 4.09 1.47
C LEU A 57 25.83 3.69 -0.01
N ASP A 58 26.52 2.64 -0.46
CA ASP A 58 26.42 2.13 -1.84
C ASP A 58 25.06 1.45 -2.09
N HIS A 59 24.53 0.71 -1.12
CA HIS A 59 23.15 0.21 -1.15
C HIS A 59 22.14 1.35 -1.27
N TYR A 60 22.26 2.40 -0.44
CA TYR A 60 21.36 3.56 -0.46
C TYR A 60 21.37 4.31 -1.80
N ARG A 61 22.55 4.43 -2.44
CA ARG A 61 22.67 4.99 -3.80
C ARG A 61 21.92 4.12 -4.82
N THR A 62 22.09 2.80 -4.74
CA THR A 62 21.41 1.85 -5.61
C THR A 62 19.89 1.90 -5.44
N TYR A 63 19.40 1.91 -4.20
CA TYR A 63 17.96 2.01 -3.92
C TYR A 63 17.35 3.32 -4.42
N SER A 64 18.08 4.43 -4.34
CA SER A 64 17.64 5.71 -4.90
C SER A 64 17.48 5.68 -6.43
N LEU A 65 18.29 4.86 -7.13
CA LEU A 65 18.12 4.63 -8.56
C LEU A 65 16.91 3.73 -8.84
N LEU A 66 16.73 2.67 -8.05
CA LEU A 66 15.60 1.74 -8.16
C LEU A 66 14.25 2.38 -7.81
N GLU A 67 14.21 3.38 -6.93
CA GLU A 67 12.97 4.06 -6.48
C GLU A 67 12.12 4.55 -7.66
N ARG A 68 12.77 5.10 -8.70
CA ARG A 68 12.07 5.57 -9.91
C ARG A 68 11.37 4.44 -10.66
N LEU A 69 11.95 3.25 -10.65
CA LEU A 69 11.39 2.05 -11.26
C LEU A 69 10.30 1.44 -10.37
N LEU A 70 10.44 1.52 -9.04
CA LEU A 70 9.43 1.07 -8.09
C LEU A 70 8.12 1.88 -8.17
N HIS A 71 8.16 3.10 -8.68
CA HIS A 71 6.94 3.84 -9.03
C HIS A 71 6.13 3.20 -10.17
N ASN A 72 6.75 2.33 -10.98
CA ASN A 72 6.06 1.57 -12.03
C ASN A 72 6.62 0.14 -12.06
N PRO A 73 6.07 -0.78 -11.24
CA PRO A 73 6.59 -2.13 -11.10
C PRO A 73 6.73 -2.92 -12.41
N LEU A 74 5.87 -2.67 -13.41
CA LEU A 74 6.01 -3.25 -14.74
C LEU A 74 7.32 -2.83 -15.43
N LYS A 75 7.70 -1.55 -15.32
CA LYS A 75 9.00 -1.07 -15.84
C LYS A 75 10.19 -1.67 -15.11
N LEU A 76 10.06 -1.95 -13.80
CA LEU A 76 11.10 -2.66 -13.05
C LEU A 76 11.26 -4.11 -13.53
N ALA A 77 10.18 -4.73 -14.01
CA ALA A 77 10.22 -6.09 -14.57
C ALA A 77 10.81 -6.13 -15.99
N GLU A 78 10.61 -5.09 -16.80
CA GLU A 78 11.04 -5.02 -18.21
C GLU A 78 12.46 -4.47 -18.41
N GLN A 79 12.97 -3.68 -17.46
CA GLN A 79 14.28 -3.04 -17.57
C GLN A 79 15.45 -4.03 -17.60
N LEU A 80 16.53 -3.65 -18.29
CA LEU A 80 17.75 -4.45 -18.43
C LEU A 80 18.98 -3.85 -17.71
N ALA A 81 18.83 -2.68 -17.08
CA ALA A 81 19.91 -1.94 -16.43
C ALA A 81 20.35 -2.56 -15.10
N PHE A 82 19.42 -3.19 -14.38
CA PHE A 82 19.65 -3.90 -13.13
C PHE A 82 19.32 -5.38 -13.33
N GLN A 83 20.32 -6.24 -13.17
CA GLN A 83 20.13 -7.68 -13.13
C GLN A 83 19.63 -8.08 -11.75
N ILE A 84 18.30 -8.20 -11.61
CA ILE A 84 17.62 -8.52 -10.34
C ILE A 84 16.90 -9.86 -10.49
N GLU A 85 17.13 -10.77 -9.56
CA GLU A 85 16.42 -12.05 -9.50
C GLU A 85 14.90 -11.82 -9.30
N PRO A 86 14.02 -12.65 -9.89
CA PRO A 86 12.57 -12.53 -9.69
C PRO A 86 12.14 -12.44 -8.22
N GLN A 87 12.76 -13.21 -7.32
CA GLN A 87 12.45 -13.20 -5.90
C GLN A 87 12.84 -11.86 -5.25
N THR A 88 14.05 -11.37 -5.51
CA THR A 88 14.52 -10.06 -5.04
C THR A 88 13.67 -8.92 -5.60
N ARG A 89 13.24 -9.01 -6.86
CA ARG A 89 12.33 -8.03 -7.45
C ARG A 89 10.98 -8.01 -6.73
N GLN A 90 10.43 -9.18 -6.39
CA GLN A 90 9.19 -9.27 -5.64
C GLN A 90 9.36 -8.66 -4.24
N LEU A 91 10.46 -8.96 -3.55
CA LEU A 91 10.81 -8.37 -2.24
C LEU A 91 10.87 -6.84 -2.34
N LEU A 92 11.58 -6.29 -3.32
CA LEU A 92 11.71 -4.85 -3.52
C LEU A 92 10.34 -4.19 -3.71
N ILE A 93 9.49 -4.76 -4.57
CA ILE A 93 8.15 -4.23 -4.84
C ILE A 93 7.28 -4.33 -3.59
N GLU A 94 7.21 -5.50 -2.97
CA GLU A 94 6.36 -5.74 -1.80
C GLU A 94 6.72 -4.83 -0.64
N LYS A 95 8.00 -4.77 -0.26
CA LYS A 95 8.49 -3.90 0.81
C LYS A 95 8.32 -2.42 0.47
N TYR A 96 8.53 -2.02 -0.78
CA TYR A 96 8.31 -0.64 -1.18
C TYR A 96 6.84 -0.23 -1.16
N TYR A 97 5.88 -1.14 -1.33
CA TYR A 97 4.45 -0.85 -1.28
C TYR A 97 3.80 -1.20 0.07
N GLU A 98 4.51 -1.88 0.97
CA GLU A 98 4.04 -2.13 2.32
C GLU A 98 3.78 -0.81 3.07
N PHE A 99 2.68 -0.75 3.81
CA PHE A 99 2.27 0.41 4.60
C PHE A 99 1.96 0.01 6.04
N ASN A 100 2.03 1.01 6.92
CA ASN A 100 1.67 0.89 8.32
C ASN A 100 0.18 1.26 8.51
N ASP A 101 -0.52 0.50 9.33
CA ASP A 101 -1.95 0.65 9.56
C ASP A 101 -2.33 1.97 10.22
N ASP A 102 -1.52 2.46 11.15
CA ASP A 102 -1.77 3.73 11.84
C ASP A 102 -1.62 4.91 10.87
N VAL A 103 -0.66 4.82 9.95
CA VAL A 103 -0.49 5.81 8.88
C VAL A 103 -1.71 5.80 7.97
N ILE A 104 -2.11 4.64 7.42
CA ILE A 104 -3.28 4.57 6.54
C ILE A 104 -4.55 5.03 7.26
N ARG A 105 -4.72 4.67 8.53
CA ARG A 105 -5.86 5.10 9.35
C ARG A 105 -6.00 6.63 9.41
N GLU A 106 -4.90 7.36 9.49
CA GLU A 106 -4.87 8.84 9.47
C GLU A 106 -5.03 9.43 8.06
N LEU A 107 -4.78 8.64 7.01
CA LEU A 107 -4.98 9.03 5.61
C LEU A 107 -6.42 8.79 5.12
N LEU A 108 -7.12 7.79 5.67
CA LEU A 108 -8.52 7.51 5.31
C LEU A 108 -9.42 8.72 5.55
N GLY A 109 -10.40 8.92 4.65
CA GLY A 109 -11.36 10.02 4.71
C GLY A 109 -10.81 11.39 4.26
N LYS A 110 -9.49 11.52 4.05
CA LYS A 110 -8.88 12.67 3.39
C LYS A 110 -8.87 12.46 1.87
N LYS A 111 -9.04 13.52 1.09
CA LYS A 111 -8.90 13.40 -0.37
C LYS A 111 -7.44 13.06 -0.71
N LEU A 112 -7.21 12.11 -1.61
CA LEU A 112 -5.88 11.71 -2.08
C LEU A 112 -5.25 12.74 -3.04
N SER A 113 -5.22 14.01 -2.63
CA SER A 113 -4.72 15.15 -3.40
C SER A 113 -3.35 15.60 -2.90
N SER A 114 -2.56 16.26 -3.76
CA SER A 114 -1.24 16.78 -3.40
C SER A 114 -1.27 17.78 -2.23
N ARG A 115 -2.42 18.37 -1.90
CA ARG A 115 -2.56 19.33 -0.81
C ARG A 115 -2.34 18.68 0.56
N HIS A 116 -2.82 17.46 0.77
CA HIS A 116 -2.68 16.73 2.03
C HIS A 116 -1.29 16.16 2.26
N ARG A 117 -0.38 16.24 1.26
CA ARG A 117 1.02 15.88 1.44
C ARG A 117 1.74 16.78 2.46
N LYS A 118 1.26 18.01 2.66
CA LYS A 118 1.82 18.97 3.61
C LYS A 118 1.47 18.67 5.06
N ASP A 119 0.43 17.88 5.31
CA ASP A 119 -0.06 17.56 6.65
C ASP A 119 0.53 16.23 7.16
N LEU A 120 1.51 15.66 6.44
CA LEU A 120 2.15 14.39 6.81
C LEU A 120 3.11 14.53 7.99
N ASP A 121 3.53 15.74 8.34
CA ASP A 121 4.28 16.01 9.57
C ASP A 121 3.44 15.65 10.81
N GLU A 122 2.16 16.04 10.85
CA GLU A 122 1.25 15.67 11.95
C GLU A 122 0.99 14.15 12.02
N VAL A 123 0.94 13.48 10.86
CA VAL A 123 0.79 12.01 10.80
C VAL A 123 2.05 11.33 11.32
N SER A 124 3.23 11.84 10.96
CA SER A 124 4.52 11.37 11.47
C SER A 124 4.57 11.47 12.99
N ASP A 125 4.21 12.64 13.55
CA ASP A 125 4.23 12.88 14.98
C ASP A 125 3.25 11.97 15.75
N LYS A 126 2.05 11.76 15.21
CA LYS A 126 1.03 10.89 15.84
C LYS A 126 1.40 9.42 15.84
N THR A 127 1.93 8.92 14.72
CA THR A 127 2.16 7.48 14.51
C THR A 127 3.56 7.06 14.96
N GLY A 128 4.48 8.01 15.12
CA GLY A 128 5.90 7.72 15.37
C GLY A 128 6.64 7.17 14.14
N ILE A 129 5.97 7.05 12.99
CA ILE A 129 6.58 6.63 11.73
C ILE A 129 7.31 7.81 11.12
N SER A 130 8.48 7.56 10.52
CA SER A 130 9.29 8.62 9.92
C SER A 130 8.50 9.36 8.84
N LEU A 131 8.70 10.68 8.77
CA LEU A 131 8.07 11.53 7.74
C LEU A 131 8.37 11.04 6.31
N LYS A 132 9.58 10.52 6.08
CA LYS A 132 9.97 9.96 4.77
C LYS A 132 9.13 8.72 4.44
N SER A 133 8.92 7.81 5.40
CA SER A 133 8.06 6.64 5.21
C SER A 133 6.58 7.03 5.04
N CYS A 134 6.06 7.96 5.85
CA CYS A 134 4.71 8.50 5.70
C CYS A 134 4.47 9.07 4.29
N ARG A 135 5.44 9.82 3.75
CA ARG A 135 5.39 10.36 2.37
C ARG A 135 5.38 9.26 1.31
N ARG A 136 6.23 8.23 1.45
CA ARG A 136 6.24 7.05 0.56
C ARG A 136 4.88 6.36 0.55
N GLN A 137 4.35 6.04 1.73
CA GLN A 137 3.07 5.34 1.87
C GLN A 137 1.92 6.15 1.25
N PHE A 138 1.83 7.46 1.53
CA PHE A 138 0.84 8.33 0.90
C PHE A 138 0.97 8.37 -0.63
N ASP A 139 2.19 8.50 -1.14
CA ASP A 139 2.44 8.54 -2.58
C ASP A 139 2.08 7.22 -3.27
N ASN A 140 2.33 6.08 -2.62
CA ASN A 140 1.94 4.77 -3.12
C ASN A 140 0.42 4.59 -3.14
N VAL A 141 -0.28 4.92 -2.05
CA VAL A 141 -1.76 4.90 -2.01
C VAL A 141 -2.35 5.75 -3.11
N LYS A 142 -1.85 6.99 -3.26
CA LYS A 142 -2.30 7.89 -4.30
C LYS A 142 -2.03 7.36 -5.70
N ARG A 143 -0.88 6.73 -5.92
CA ARG A 143 -0.50 6.14 -7.21
C ARG A 143 -1.41 4.97 -7.55
N VAL A 144 -1.62 4.05 -6.61
CA VAL A 144 -2.51 2.90 -6.76
C VAL A 144 -3.92 3.38 -7.08
N PHE A 145 -4.48 4.26 -6.24
CA PHE A 145 -5.81 4.82 -6.44
C PHE A 145 -6.00 5.42 -7.83
N LYS A 146 -5.09 6.31 -8.26
CA LYS A 146 -5.18 6.94 -9.58
C LYS A 146 -5.08 5.98 -10.76
N THR A 147 -4.39 4.86 -10.57
CA THR A 147 -4.25 3.87 -11.64
C THR A 147 -5.53 3.05 -11.80
N VAL A 148 -6.23 2.76 -10.69
CA VAL A 148 -7.34 1.79 -10.70
C VAL A 148 -8.73 2.41 -10.52
N GLU A 149 -8.86 3.67 -10.09
CA GLU A 149 -10.16 4.31 -9.79
C GLU A 149 -11.11 4.43 -11.00
N GLU A 150 -10.58 4.39 -12.22
CA GLU A 150 -11.37 4.46 -13.47
C GLU A 150 -11.43 3.11 -14.21
N MET A 151 -10.88 2.04 -13.62
CA MET A 151 -10.84 0.72 -14.23
C MET A 151 -12.06 -0.11 -13.83
N GLN A 152 -12.62 -0.86 -14.78
CA GLN A 152 -13.68 -1.83 -14.50
C GLN A 152 -13.11 -3.16 -14.00
N GLY A 153 -13.99 -3.98 -13.42
CA GLY A 153 -13.67 -5.30 -12.89
C GLY A 153 -13.09 -5.26 -11.49
N SER A 154 -12.34 -6.30 -11.11
CA SER A 154 -11.82 -6.42 -9.74
C SER A 154 -10.66 -5.44 -9.51
N VAL A 155 -10.85 -4.52 -8.56
CA VAL A 155 -9.80 -3.59 -8.11
C VAL A 155 -8.58 -4.36 -7.60
N VAL A 156 -8.80 -5.48 -6.89
CA VAL A 156 -7.71 -6.30 -6.36
C VAL A 156 -6.89 -6.89 -7.51
N GLN A 157 -7.54 -7.45 -8.54
CA GLN A 157 -6.83 -8.01 -9.68
C GLN A 157 -6.11 -6.93 -10.51
N ASN A 158 -6.74 -5.77 -10.68
CA ASN A 158 -6.13 -4.60 -11.33
C ASN A 158 -4.86 -4.16 -10.59
N ILE A 159 -4.90 -4.07 -9.26
CA ILE A 159 -3.72 -3.74 -8.44
C ILE A 159 -2.62 -4.79 -8.61
N ARG A 160 -2.95 -6.08 -8.53
CA ARG A 160 -1.97 -7.17 -8.70
C ARG A 160 -1.28 -7.10 -10.07
N ASN A 161 -2.04 -6.86 -11.13
CA ASN A 161 -1.52 -6.85 -12.49
C ASN A 161 -0.62 -5.63 -12.76
N PHE A 162 -1.01 -4.44 -12.31
CA PHE A 162 -0.27 -3.20 -12.59
C PHE A 162 0.89 -2.95 -11.63
N PHE A 163 0.79 -3.40 -10.39
CA PHE A 163 1.79 -3.16 -9.36
C PHE A 163 2.58 -4.41 -8.95
N LEU A 164 2.22 -5.59 -9.46
CA LEU A 164 2.87 -6.87 -9.16
C LEU A 164 2.87 -7.18 -7.65
N LEU A 165 1.82 -6.75 -6.95
CA LEU A 165 1.69 -6.96 -5.50
C LEU A 165 1.18 -8.38 -5.19
N PRO A 166 1.58 -8.96 -4.06
CA PRO A 166 0.92 -10.15 -3.51
C PRO A 166 -0.56 -9.89 -3.24
N GLU A 167 -1.35 -10.94 -3.25
CA GLU A 167 -2.81 -10.85 -3.13
C GLU A 167 -3.26 -10.13 -1.85
N GLU A 168 -2.65 -10.45 -0.71
CA GLU A 168 -3.03 -9.85 0.57
C GLU A 168 -2.73 -8.34 0.62
N LEU A 169 -1.59 -7.91 0.07
CA LEU A 169 -1.28 -6.48 -0.01
C LEU A 169 -2.20 -5.78 -1.02
N ALA A 170 -2.53 -6.42 -2.14
CA ALA A 170 -3.47 -5.90 -3.11
C ALA A 170 -4.89 -5.73 -2.53
N LYS A 171 -5.37 -6.69 -1.72
CA LYS A 171 -6.64 -6.57 -0.98
C LYS A 171 -6.64 -5.36 -0.04
N ARG A 172 -5.54 -5.16 0.71
CA ARG A 172 -5.40 -4.01 1.63
C ARG A 172 -5.44 -2.68 0.88
N TYR A 173 -4.77 -2.56 -0.27
CA TYR A 173 -4.90 -1.39 -1.14
C TYR A 173 -6.31 -1.27 -1.74
N GLY A 174 -6.93 -2.37 -2.16
CA GLY A 174 -8.29 -2.42 -2.68
C GLY A 174 -9.30 -1.84 -1.69
N ALA A 175 -9.21 -2.22 -0.42
CA ALA A 175 -10.04 -1.64 0.64
C ALA A 175 -9.85 -0.12 0.77
N VAL A 176 -8.61 0.38 0.70
CA VAL A 176 -8.33 1.83 0.73
C VAL A 176 -8.97 2.54 -0.47
N VAL A 177 -8.87 1.95 -1.67
CA VAL A 177 -9.49 2.49 -2.89
C VAL A 177 -11.01 2.51 -2.75
N PHE A 178 -11.61 1.40 -2.33
CA PHE A 178 -13.05 1.27 -2.13
C PHE A 178 -13.58 2.34 -1.16
N ILE A 179 -12.97 2.46 0.02
CA ILE A 179 -13.33 3.46 1.04
C ILE A 179 -13.24 4.89 0.47
N ALA A 180 -12.25 5.16 -0.39
CA ALA A 180 -12.07 6.45 -1.04
C ALA A 180 -13.12 6.72 -2.13
N CYS A 181 -13.41 5.75 -3.00
CA CYS A 181 -14.44 5.84 -4.04
C CYS A 181 -15.83 6.06 -3.42
N MET A 182 -16.16 5.28 -2.39
CA MET A 182 -17.43 5.38 -1.66
C MET A 182 -17.52 6.57 -0.69
N ARG A 183 -16.42 7.32 -0.52
CA ARG A 183 -16.32 8.52 0.34
C ARG A 183 -16.78 8.28 1.78
N PHE A 184 -16.33 7.18 2.38
CA PHE A 184 -16.66 6.87 3.77
C PHE A 184 -16.16 7.98 4.72
N GLU A 185 -17.01 8.36 5.67
CA GLU A 185 -16.64 9.32 6.72
C GLU A 185 -15.90 8.62 7.86
N THR A 186 -14.57 8.54 7.79
CA THR A 186 -13.76 7.81 8.79
C THR A 186 -13.25 8.69 9.95
N SER A 187 -13.39 10.02 9.85
CA SER A 187 -12.83 11.00 10.80
C SER A 187 -13.81 11.45 11.89
N LYS A 188 -15.06 10.95 11.91
CA LYS A 188 -16.03 11.30 12.95
C LYS A 188 -15.55 10.88 14.33
N ARG A 189 -15.75 11.72 15.36
CA ARG A 189 -15.30 11.46 16.74
C ARG A 189 -15.71 10.08 17.26
N LYS A 190 -16.93 9.64 16.95
CA LYS A 190 -17.44 8.31 17.34
C LYS A 190 -16.68 7.13 16.72
N LEU A 191 -15.90 7.34 15.66
CA LEU A 191 -15.13 6.32 14.94
C LEU A 191 -13.62 6.40 15.23
N GLN A 192 -13.18 7.29 16.12
CA GLN A 192 -11.75 7.45 16.43
C GLN A 192 -11.11 6.22 17.06
N HIS A 193 -11.91 5.37 17.72
CA HIS A 193 -11.44 4.13 18.32
C HIS A 193 -11.21 2.99 17.31
N LEU A 194 -11.70 3.14 16.07
CA LEU A 194 -11.55 2.14 15.02
C LEU A 194 -10.16 2.24 14.39
N THR A 195 -9.57 1.10 14.11
CA THR A 195 -8.27 0.91 13.46
C THR A 195 -8.43 0.77 11.94
N PHE A 196 -7.32 0.74 11.20
CA PHE A 196 -7.39 0.38 9.78
C PHE A 196 -7.94 -1.03 9.58
N SER A 197 -7.57 -1.99 10.43
CA SER A 197 -8.08 -3.37 10.36
C SER A 197 -9.61 -3.42 10.44
N ASP A 198 -10.23 -2.62 11.33
CA ASP A 198 -11.70 -2.54 11.42
C ASP A 198 -12.34 -2.04 10.12
N PHE A 199 -11.77 -0.98 9.53
CA PHE A 199 -12.24 -0.46 8.24
C PHE A 199 -11.97 -1.42 7.09
N TYR A 200 -10.84 -2.12 7.10
CA TYR A 200 -10.46 -3.12 6.11
C TYR A 200 -11.47 -4.27 6.08
N HIS A 201 -11.77 -4.86 7.24
CA HIS A 201 -12.77 -5.93 7.32
C HIS A 201 -14.15 -5.45 6.88
N CYS A 202 -14.56 -4.26 7.31
CA CYS A 202 -15.82 -3.68 6.89
C CYS A 202 -15.89 -3.46 5.37
N ALA A 203 -14.84 -2.88 4.77
CA ALA A 203 -14.76 -2.65 3.33
C ALA A 203 -14.84 -3.97 2.55
N LEU A 204 -14.08 -4.99 2.95
CA LEU A 204 -14.12 -6.29 2.28
C LEU A 204 -15.48 -6.96 2.37
N SER A 205 -16.15 -6.94 3.53
CA SER A 205 -17.49 -7.52 3.65
C SER A 205 -18.50 -6.82 2.74
N ILE A 206 -18.38 -5.50 2.56
CA ILE A 206 -19.22 -4.73 1.65
C ILE A 206 -18.91 -5.09 0.19
N MET A 207 -17.62 -5.12 -0.18
CA MET A 207 -17.17 -5.51 -1.52
C MET A 207 -17.60 -6.93 -1.90
N GLU A 208 -17.63 -7.86 -0.95
CA GLU A 208 -18.03 -9.24 -1.22
C GLU A 208 -19.55 -9.40 -1.32
N SER A 209 -20.31 -8.63 -0.53
CA SER A 209 -21.75 -8.87 -0.35
C SER A 209 -22.65 -7.92 -1.12
N TRP A 210 -22.21 -6.69 -1.39
CA TRP A 210 -23.09 -5.57 -1.80
C TRP A 210 -22.58 -4.78 -3.03
N THR A 211 -21.57 -5.28 -3.73
CA THR A 211 -21.19 -4.80 -5.06
C THR A 211 -21.68 -5.76 -6.14
N TYR A 212 -21.47 -5.42 -7.40
CA TYR A 212 -21.86 -6.31 -8.50
C TYR A 212 -21.15 -7.66 -8.39
N PRO A 213 -21.83 -8.79 -8.68
CA PRO A 213 -21.19 -10.10 -8.74
C PRO A 213 -20.19 -10.16 -9.90
N GLU A 214 -19.11 -10.95 -9.76
CA GLU A 214 -18.14 -11.18 -10.84
C GLU A 214 -18.77 -11.72 -12.13
N SER A 215 -19.90 -12.40 -12.04
CA SER A 215 -20.65 -12.90 -13.19
C SER A 215 -21.43 -11.81 -13.96
N SER A 216 -21.51 -10.60 -13.42
CA SER A 216 -22.20 -9.47 -14.04
C SER A 216 -21.36 -8.86 -15.17
N PRO A 217 -21.95 -8.52 -16.33
CA PRO A 217 -21.24 -7.75 -17.36
C PRO A 217 -20.86 -6.34 -16.90
N ASP A 218 -21.53 -5.83 -15.86
CA ASP A 218 -21.27 -4.53 -15.22
C ASP A 218 -20.43 -4.68 -13.93
N PHE A 219 -19.62 -5.75 -13.81
CA PHE A 219 -18.84 -6.00 -12.61
C PHE A 219 -17.87 -4.86 -12.28
N ASP A 220 -18.08 -4.26 -11.11
CA ASP A 220 -17.26 -3.22 -10.51
C ASP A 220 -17.34 -3.38 -8.98
N ASP A 221 -16.22 -3.73 -8.35
CA ASP A 221 -16.12 -3.89 -6.89
C ASP A 221 -15.79 -2.56 -6.18
N THR A 222 -15.82 -1.44 -6.91
CA THR A 222 -15.66 -0.07 -6.39
C THR A 222 -16.97 0.72 -6.31
N ASP A 223 -18.10 0.17 -6.76
CA ASP A 223 -19.43 0.75 -6.65
C ASP A 223 -20.44 -0.24 -6.02
N LEU A 224 -21.46 0.29 -5.36
CA LEU A 224 -22.51 -0.54 -4.76
C LEU A 224 -23.52 -0.97 -5.81
N ASP A 225 -24.02 -2.19 -5.68
CA ASP A 225 -25.10 -2.68 -6.51
C ASP A 225 -26.34 -1.79 -6.35
N ARG A 226 -26.91 -1.40 -7.49
CA ARG A 226 -28.12 -0.59 -7.56
C ARG A 226 -29.32 -1.26 -6.91
N GLU A 227 -29.45 -2.59 -7.01
CA GLU A 227 -30.54 -3.31 -6.34
C GLU A 227 -30.41 -3.19 -4.82
N PHE A 228 -29.21 -3.43 -4.28
CA PHE A 228 -28.94 -3.20 -2.87
C PHE A 228 -29.26 -1.77 -2.42
N LEU A 229 -28.89 -0.75 -3.21
CA LEU A 229 -29.21 0.65 -2.90
C LEU A 229 -30.71 0.95 -2.90
N LEU A 230 -31.50 0.26 -3.73
CA LEU A 230 -32.96 0.38 -3.73
C LEU A 230 -33.55 -0.27 -2.47
N ASP A 231 -33.13 -1.49 -2.14
CA ASP A 231 -33.56 -2.21 -0.93
C ASP A 231 -33.22 -1.43 0.35
N LEU A 232 -32.05 -0.79 0.38
CA LEU A 232 -31.62 0.03 1.50
C LEU A 232 -32.57 1.22 1.76
N ARG A 233 -33.21 1.77 0.73
CA ARG A 233 -34.22 2.84 0.90
C ARG A 233 -35.47 2.31 1.58
N GLU A 234 -35.88 1.10 1.27
CA GLU A 234 -37.01 0.45 1.93
C GLU A 234 -36.69 0.17 3.41
N LEU A 235 -35.46 -0.27 3.71
CA LEU A 235 -34.99 -0.46 5.09
C LEU A 235 -34.91 0.86 5.87
N ARG A 236 -34.59 1.99 5.21
CA ARG A 236 -34.54 3.29 5.86
C ARG A 236 -35.91 3.74 6.38
N LEU A 237 -36.99 3.40 5.68
CA LEU A 237 -38.36 3.63 6.17
C LEU A 237 -38.63 2.83 7.46
N LEU A 238 -38.03 1.65 7.61
CA LEU A 238 -38.13 0.86 8.83
C LEU A 238 -37.41 1.49 10.02
N ILE A 239 -36.28 2.17 9.77
CA ILE A 239 -35.51 2.91 10.78
C ILE A 239 -36.24 4.20 11.18
N GLU A 240 -36.83 4.92 10.22
CA GLU A 240 -37.59 6.14 10.52
C GLU A 240 -38.85 5.86 11.35
N LYS A 241 -39.43 4.67 11.17
CA LYS A 241 -40.58 4.16 11.95
C LYS A 241 -40.19 3.26 13.12
N GLU A 242 -38.92 3.28 13.57
CA GLU A 242 -38.43 2.41 14.66
C GLU A 242 -39.32 2.47 15.92
N LYS A 243 -39.85 3.67 16.26
CA LYS A 243 -40.75 3.84 17.41
C LYS A 243 -42.11 3.14 17.23
N GLU A 244 -42.65 3.10 16.03
CA GLU A 244 -43.92 2.44 15.70
C GLU A 244 -43.73 0.92 15.62
N HIS A 245 -42.58 0.48 15.09
CA HIS A 245 -42.25 -0.94 14.93
C HIS A 245 -41.87 -1.64 16.24
N LYS A 246 -41.39 -0.91 17.26
CA LYS A 246 -41.16 -1.46 18.61
C LYS A 246 -42.40 -2.10 19.23
N HIS A 247 -43.60 -1.69 18.82
CA HIS A 247 -44.86 -2.25 19.33
C HIS A 247 -45.29 -3.54 18.61
N LEU A 248 -44.67 -3.87 17.46
CA LEU A 248 -44.99 -5.05 16.65
C LEU A 248 -44.07 -6.25 16.97
N CYS A 249 -42.88 -6.00 17.53
CA CYS A 249 -41.94 -7.05 17.96
C CYS A 249 -42.03 -7.40 19.45
N LEU A 250 -43.02 -6.83 20.16
CA LEU A 250 -43.36 -7.17 21.55
C LEU A 250 -44.69 -7.95 21.56
N THR A 251 -44.63 -9.19 21.09
CA THR A 251 -45.59 -10.28 21.38
C THR A 251 -44.79 -11.54 21.57
#